data_AF-A0AA38NAZ7-F1
#
_entry.id   AF-A0AA38NAZ7-F1
#
_cell.length_a   1.000
_cell.length_b   1.000
_cell.length_c   1.000
_cell.angle_alpha   90.00
_cell.angle_beta   90.00
_cell.angle_gamma   90.00
#
_symmetry.space_group_name_H-M   'P 1'
#
loop_
_entity.id
_entity.type
_entity.pdbx_description
1 polymer ?
#
loop_
_entity_poly.entity_id
_entity_poly.type
_entity_poly.pdbx_seq_one_letter_code
_entity_poly.pdbx_strand_id
1 'polypeptide(L)' 'LYATPGYWAQEYHTSKLSGAQWVQELLVGHPDRIYTELGMRVHVFTAFVFELRLCGLSDSRYVKLDEKAAIFLY' A
#
# COMPACT_ATOMS: atom_id res chain seq x y z
N LEU A 1 -20.28 17.60 -15.43
CA LEU A 1 -19.74 16.54 -14.56
C LEU A 1 -18.30 16.84 -14.13
N TYR A 2 -17.34 17.01 -15.05
CA TYR A 2 -15.95 17.34 -14.70
C TYR A 2 -15.69 18.80 -14.26
N ALA A 3 -16.63 19.72 -14.53
CA ALA A 3 -16.48 21.17 -14.24
C ALA A 3 -17.12 21.60 -12.91
N THR A 4 -17.68 20.68 -12.13
CA THR A 4 -18.32 20.99 -10.84
C THR A 4 -17.25 21.14 -9.76
N PRO A 5 -17.29 22.20 -8.92
CA PRO A 5 -16.23 22.48 -7.93
C PRO A 5 -15.93 21.31 -6.97
N GLY A 6 -16.93 20.48 -6.67
CA GLY A 6 -16.80 19.32 -5.80
C GLY A 6 -16.33 18.02 -6.47
N TYR A 7 -16.14 18.00 -7.80
CA TYR A 7 -15.74 16.78 -8.52
C TYR A 7 -14.36 16.28 -8.10
N TRP A 8 -13.40 17.20 -7.97
CA TRP A 8 -12.04 16.90 -7.51
C TRP A 8 -11.92 16.75 -5.99
N ALA A 9 -12.98 17.07 -5.25
CA ALA A 9 -13.03 16.97 -3.79
C ALA A 9 -13.69 15.66 -3.32
N GLN A 10 -14.05 14.77 -4.25
CA GLN A 10 -14.52 13.45 -3.89
C GLN A 10 -13.38 12.65 -3.25
N GLU A 11 -13.68 12.00 -2.14
CA GLU A 11 -12.74 11.07 -1.50
C GLU A 11 -12.38 9.98 -2.50
N TYR A 12 -11.15 10.04 -3.01
CA TYR A 12 -10.61 9.08 -3.97
C TYR A 12 -10.55 7.65 -3.38
N HIS A 13 -10.45 7.56 -2.05
CA HIS A 13 -10.53 6.31 -1.30
C HIS A 13 -11.60 6.44 -0.21
N THR A 14 -12.76 5.79 -0.42
CA THR A 14 -13.81 5.60 0.60
C THR A 14 -13.51 4.41 1.53
N SER A 15 -12.35 3.79 1.37
CA SER A 15 -11.91 2.62 2.10
C SER A 15 -11.60 3.00 3.54
N LYS A 16 -12.50 2.63 4.45
CA LYS A 16 -12.43 2.80 5.91
C LYS A 16 -11.24 2.08 6.59
N LEU A 17 -10.30 1.56 5.81
CA LEU A 17 -9.17 0.72 6.23
C LEU A 17 -7.96 1.61 6.48
N SER A 18 -7.25 1.40 7.59
CA SER A 18 -5.93 2.01 7.76
C SER A 18 -4.97 1.46 6.69
N GLY A 19 -3.91 2.20 6.34
CA GLY A 19 -2.93 1.71 5.35
C GLY A 19 -2.35 0.35 5.75
N ALA A 20 -2.14 0.11 7.04
CA ALA A 20 -1.77 -1.20 7.57
C ALA A 20 -2.80 -2.32 7.27
N GLN A 21 -4.09 -2.04 7.39
CA GLN A 21 -5.14 -3.02 7.07
C GLN A 21 -5.22 -3.28 5.56
N TRP A 22 -5.03 -2.23 4.75
CA TRP A 22 -4.97 -2.37 3.30
C TRP A 22 -3.77 -3.22 2.85
N VAL A 23 -2.57 -3.00 3.40
CA VAL A 23 -1.40 -3.85 3.13
C VAL A 23 -1.68 -5.29 3.54
N GLN A 24 -2.32 -5.51 4.69
CA GLN A 24 -2.68 -6.85 5.14
C GLN A 24 -3.67 -7.53 4.19
N GLU A 25 -4.64 -6.80 3.63
CA GLU A 25 -5.52 -7.33 2.58
C GLU A 25 -4.77 -7.70 1.29
N LEU A 26 -3.74 -6.94 0.91
CA LEU A 26 -2.94 -7.27 -0.27
C LEU A 26 -2.09 -8.52 -0.06
N LEU A 27 -1.56 -8.71 1.15
CA LEU A 27 -0.72 -9.87 1.49
C LEU A 27 -1.53 -11.17 1.64
N VAL A 28 -2.75 -11.07 2.18
CA VAL A 28 -3.61 -12.24 2.48
C VAL A 28 -4.65 -12.48 1.37
N GLY A 29 -4.95 -11.45 0.57
CA GLY A 29 -5.96 -11.50 -0.48
C GLY A 29 -5.51 -12.24 -1.73
N HIS A 30 -6.24 -12.03 -2.82
CA HIS A 30 -5.96 -12.68 -4.09
C HIS A 30 -4.57 -12.26 -4.64
N PRO A 31 -3.72 -13.19 -5.11
CA PRO A 31 -2.38 -12.88 -5.61
C PRO A 31 -2.34 -11.85 -6.75
N ASP A 32 -3.40 -11.78 -7.55
CA ASP A 32 -3.51 -10.80 -8.63
C ASP A 32 -3.82 -9.39 -8.12
N ARG A 33 -4.41 -9.25 -6.93
CA ARG A 33 -4.74 -7.96 -6.33
C ARG A 33 -3.46 -7.18 -6.01
N ILE A 34 -2.49 -7.81 -5.34
CA ILE A 34 -1.20 -7.15 -5.06
C ILE A 34 -0.42 -6.84 -6.34
N TYR A 35 -0.53 -7.68 -7.37
CA TYR A 35 0.12 -7.43 -8.66
C TYR A 35 -0.50 -6.22 -9.36
N THR A 36 -1.82 -6.07 -9.27
CA THR A 36 -2.55 -4.96 -9.88
C THR A 36 -2.28 -3.65 -9.15
N GLU A 37 -2.19 -3.68 -7.81
CA GLU A 37 -2.07 -2.49 -6.97
C GLU A 37 -0.61 -2.04 -6.79
N LEU A 38 0.34 -2.97 -6.61
CA LEU A 38 1.76 -2.66 -6.36
C LEU A 38 2.68 -3.02 -7.54
N GLY A 39 2.15 -3.57 -8.62
CA GLY A 39 2.94 -4.00 -9.79
C GLY A 39 3.81 -5.24 -9.56
N MET A 40 3.68 -5.93 -8.42
CA MET A 40 4.53 -7.07 -8.07
C MET A 40 3.79 -8.14 -7.28
N ARG A 41 4.32 -9.38 -7.30
CA ARG A 41 3.75 -10.51 -6.56
C ARG A 41 4.12 -10.43 -5.07
N VAL A 42 3.31 -11.07 -4.21
CA VAL A 42 3.50 -11.12 -2.74
C VAL A 42 4.94 -11.45 -2.34
N HIS A 43 5.53 -12.51 -2.91
CA HIS A 43 6.89 -12.92 -2.57
C HIS A 43 7.95 -11.88 -2.95
N VAL A 44 7.75 -11.14 -4.06
CA VAL A 44 8.66 -10.06 -4.48
C VAL A 44 8.54 -8.89 -3.52
N PHE A 45 7.32 -8.53 -3.14
CA PHE A 45 7.07 -7.47 -2.16
C PHE A 45 7.69 -7.82 -0.79
N THR A 46 7.54 -9.07 -0.33
CA THR A 46 8.16 -9.51 0.93
C THR A 46 9.69 -9.46 0.87
N ALA A 47 10.30 -9.90 -0.25
CA ALA A 47 11.75 -9.81 -0.45
C ALA A 47 12.21 -8.34 -0.48
N PHE A 48 11.48 -7.46 -1.17
CA PHE A 48 11.77 -6.03 -1.21
C PHE A 48 11.74 -5.40 0.20
N VAL A 49 10.70 -5.67 0.99
CA VAL A 49 10.61 -5.19 2.38
C VAL A 49 11.75 -5.74 3.23
N PHE A 50 12.13 -7.01 3.04
CA PHE A 50 13.25 -7.63 3.75
C PHE A 50 14.58 -6.93 3.45
N GLU A 51 14.88 -6.66 2.17
CA GLU A 51 16.07 -5.90 1.77
C GLU A 51 16.08 -4.49 2.36
N LEU A 52 14.93 -3.81 2.41
CA LEU A 52 14.82 -2.50 3.07
C LEU A 52 15.17 -2.58 4.56
N ARG A 53 14.78 -3.65 5.25
CA ARG A 53 15.18 -3.88 6.65
C ARG A 53 16.69 -4.08 6.77
N LEU A 54 17.31 -4.81 5.83
CA LEU A 54 18.77 -4.99 5.80
C LEU A 54 19.52 -3.68 5.53
N CYS A 55 18.96 -2.78 4.71
CA CYS A 55 19.47 -1.43 4.48
C CYS A 55 19.32 -0.49 5.69
N GLY A 56 18.73 -0.96 6.79
CA GLY A 56 18.58 -0.20 8.04
C GLY A 56 17.27 0.59 8.15
N LEU A 57 16.31 0.39 7.24
CA LEU A 57 14.98 0.97 7.42
C LEU A 57 14.18 0.17 8.47
N SER A 58 13.56 0.89 9.39
CA SER A 58 12.74 0.30 10.44
C SER A 58 11.31 0.83 10.43
N ASP A 59 10.46 0.13 11.18
CA ASP A 59 9.11 0.58 11.48
C ASP A 59 9.17 1.95 12.21
N SER A 60 8.20 2.83 11.94
CA SER A 60 8.01 4.08 12.69
C SER A 60 7.05 3.86 13.86
N ARG A 61 6.86 4.86 14.72
CA ARG A 61 5.92 4.82 15.85
C ARG A 61 4.49 4.44 15.44
N TYR A 62 4.06 4.85 14.25
CA TYR A 62 2.67 4.69 13.78
C TYR A 62 2.53 3.98 12.42
N VAL A 63 3.63 3.76 11.69
CA VAL A 63 3.59 3.24 10.31
C VAL A 63 4.64 2.14 10.18
N LYS A 64 4.19 0.94 9.80
CA LYS A 64 5.08 -0.20 9.56
C LYS A 64 5.86 0.00 8.27
N LEU A 65 7.04 -0.61 8.17
CA LEU A 65 7.86 -0.54 6.96
C LEU A 65 7.11 -1.08 5.74
N ASP A 66 6.33 -2.13 5.93
CA ASP A 66 5.51 -2.74 4.87
C ASP A 66 4.48 -1.73 4.34
N GLU A 67 3.89 -0.93 5.22
CA GLU A 67 2.96 0.14 4.86
C GLU A 67 3.68 1.29 4.15
N LYS A 68 4.87 1.69 4.62
CA LYS A 68 5.70 2.69 3.92
C LYS A 68 6.08 2.22 2.51
N ALA A 69 6.46 0.95 2.37
CA ALA A 69 6.83 0.34 1.11
C ALA A 69 5.63 0.28 0.16
N ALA A 70 4.45 -0.08 0.66
CA ALA A 70 3.23 -0.11 -0.14
C ALA A 70 2.79 1.31 -0.56
N ILE A 71 2.89 2.31 0.33
CA ILE A 71 2.63 3.73 0.00
C ILE A 71 3.58 4.25 -1.07
N PHE A 72 4.85 3.83 -1.04
CA PHE A 72 5.83 4.24 -2.06
C PHE A 72 5.55 3.64 -3.44
N LEU A 73 4.93 2.46 -3.49
CA LEU A 73 4.67 1.71 -4.72
C LEU A 73 3.31 2.01 -5.36
N TYR A 74 2.37 2.55 -4.58
CA TYR A 74 1.03 2.94 -5.01
C TYR A 74 1.03 4.34 -5.63
#